data_AF-A0AA35ZPV7-F1
#
_entry.id   AF-A0AA35ZPV7-F1
#
_cell.length_a   1.000
_cell.length_b   1.000
_cell.length_c   1.000
_cell.angle_alpha   90.00
_cell.angle_beta   90.00
_cell.angle_gamma   90.00
#
_symmetry.space_group_name_H-M   'P 1'
#
loop_
_entity.id
_entity.type
_entity.pdbx_description
1 polymer ?
#
loop_
_entity_poly.entity_id
_entity_poly.type
_entity_poly.pdbx_seq_one_letter_code
_entity_poly.pdbx_strand_id
1 'polypeptide(L)'
;MIGDEKGPQATSSFFLLFLIRYEARIRSRFFRRFKPSIEVVGVEKGSNSRRGCLWWCFSAKGGREGDMERLSIFCVLDLPFRRMETTEDSRLNSEITEKVVQIFSHFMERVAKYEEQVVTGNRFLDNFRQSLDFIRRPSIDNTSQLFENVIKANNTDRLQSYIKAGYTHASDRAENLNKLHKNHIQLLDIANKGNSIIKELESLVEDLNLVIESANETLPQDLTPDLDDIFNEEQIVTFVPEKSKVIDYATMVALVYSMVKKDYLMQEKIVSTLNLKTSSEELETYCLMWSLRPFVNDEIMQKAWRLIP
;
A
#
# COMPACT_ATOMS: atom_id res chain seq x y z
N MET A 1 -59.77 27.28 -1.31
CA MET A 1 -60.03 27.65 -2.71
C MET A 1 -58.89 28.57 -3.14
N ILE A 2 -57.95 28.05 -3.94
CA ILE A 2 -57.66 28.45 -5.34
C ILE A 2 -57.09 29.88 -5.38
N GLY A 3 -55.77 30.01 -5.51
CA GLY A 3 -55.03 30.32 -6.76
C GLY A 3 -53.95 31.36 -6.38
N ASP A 4 -52.84 31.59 -7.06
CA ASP A 4 -52.32 31.22 -8.37
C ASP A 4 -50.83 31.62 -8.33
N GLU A 5 -49.90 30.76 -8.73
CA GLU A 5 -48.60 31.20 -9.24
C GLU A 5 -48.20 30.31 -10.42
N LYS A 6 -48.24 30.87 -11.63
CA LYS A 6 -47.63 30.30 -12.83
C LYS A 6 -46.81 31.36 -13.56
N GLY A 7 -45.51 31.07 -13.64
CA GLY A 7 -44.55 31.58 -14.61
C GLY A 7 -43.13 31.58 -14.02
N PRO A 8 -42.05 31.25 -14.77
CA PRO A 8 -41.97 31.31 -16.23
C PRO A 8 -41.48 30.03 -16.94
N GLN A 9 -41.91 29.94 -18.19
CA GLN A 9 -41.32 29.16 -19.28
C GLN A 9 -39.84 29.53 -19.48
N ALA A 10 -38.96 28.53 -19.71
CA ALA A 10 -37.93 28.53 -20.77
C ALA A 10 -36.81 27.50 -20.51
N THR A 11 -36.99 26.23 -20.90
CA THR A 11 -35.85 25.31 -21.14
C THR A 11 -36.11 24.22 -22.18
N SER A 12 -37.30 24.15 -22.79
CA SER A 12 -37.65 23.07 -23.74
C SER A 12 -37.10 23.27 -25.17
N SER A 13 -36.60 24.46 -25.53
CA SER A 13 -36.19 24.77 -26.91
C SER A 13 -34.74 24.37 -27.27
N PHE A 14 -33.86 24.12 -26.28
CA PHE A 14 -32.48 23.69 -26.55
C PHE A 14 -32.34 22.18 -26.83
N PHE A 15 -33.25 21.37 -26.30
CA PHE A 15 -33.23 19.91 -26.50
C PHE A 15 -33.69 19.48 -27.92
N LEU A 16 -34.61 20.23 -28.53
CA LEU A 16 -35.08 19.96 -29.89
C LEU A 16 -34.03 20.29 -30.97
N LEU A 17 -33.16 21.29 -30.73
CA LEU A 17 -32.06 21.62 -31.65
C LEU A 17 -30.89 20.63 -31.57
N PHE A 18 -30.67 19.98 -30.43
CA PHE A 18 -29.62 18.97 -30.29
C PHE A 18 -30.00 17.65 -30.98
N LEU A 19 -31.28 17.27 -30.96
CA LEU A 19 -31.80 16.09 -31.65
C LEU A 19 -31.77 16.23 -33.18
N ILE A 20 -32.04 17.42 -33.71
CA ILE A 20 -31.96 17.69 -35.17
C ILE A 20 -30.50 17.64 -35.67
N ARG A 21 -29.52 18.02 -34.83
CA ARG A 21 -28.10 17.99 -35.20
C ARG A 21 -27.49 16.58 -35.13
N TYR A 22 -28.07 15.68 -34.35
CA TYR A 22 -27.65 14.27 -34.25
C TYR A 22 -28.23 13.40 -35.39
N GLU A 23 -29.44 13.71 -35.88
CA GLU A 23 -30.03 13.06 -37.06
C GLU A 23 -29.23 13.31 -38.37
N ALA A 24 -28.52 14.44 -38.48
CA ALA A 24 -27.74 14.75 -39.68
C ALA A 24 -26.45 13.91 -39.79
N ARG A 25 -25.93 13.37 -38.67
CA ARG A 25 -24.66 12.62 -38.65
C ARG A 25 -24.85 11.12 -38.92
N ILE A 26 -26.01 10.57 -38.54
CA ILE A 26 -26.37 9.16 -38.78
C ILE A 26 -26.89 8.94 -40.21
N ARG A 27 -27.39 9.98 -40.90
CA ARG A 27 -27.80 9.92 -42.31
C ARG A 27 -26.67 9.76 -43.34
N SER A 28 -25.39 9.73 -42.95
CA SER A 28 -24.26 9.70 -43.91
C SER A 28 -23.67 8.31 -44.19
N ARG A 29 -24.08 7.26 -43.48
CA ARG A 29 -23.62 5.90 -43.74
C ARG A 29 -24.79 4.93 -43.59
N PHE A 30 -25.11 4.26 -44.70
CA PHE A 30 -26.20 3.28 -44.89
C PHE A 30 -27.61 3.83 -45.19
N PHE A 31 -28.21 3.32 -46.26
CA PHE A 31 -29.54 3.60 -46.84
C PHE A 31 -29.71 4.85 -47.74
N ARG A 32 -29.20 4.73 -48.98
CA ARG A 32 -29.93 5.25 -50.15
C ARG A 32 -30.96 4.20 -50.57
N ARG A 33 -32.21 4.63 -50.77
CA ARG A 33 -33.44 3.88 -51.10
C ARG A 33 -34.20 3.36 -49.88
N PHE A 34 -35.51 3.60 -49.95
CA PHE A 34 -36.58 3.39 -48.97
C PHE A 34 -36.81 4.56 -48.00
N LYS A 35 -37.94 5.23 -48.20
CA LYS A 35 -38.64 6.05 -47.20
C LYS A 35 -39.60 5.11 -46.47
N PRO A 36 -39.37 4.73 -45.20
CA PRO A 36 -40.43 4.20 -44.37
C PRO A 36 -41.11 5.37 -43.65
N SER A 37 -42.43 5.43 -43.74
CA SER A 37 -43.25 6.20 -42.82
C SER A 37 -43.17 5.52 -41.45
N ILE A 38 -42.70 6.24 -40.43
CA ILE A 38 -42.62 5.74 -39.05
C ILE A 38 -43.91 6.13 -38.35
N GLU A 39 -44.72 5.16 -37.95
CA GLU A 39 -45.77 5.33 -36.95
C GLU A 39 -45.31 4.68 -35.63
N VAL A 40 -45.37 5.43 -34.54
CA VAL A 40 -45.08 4.93 -33.19
C VAL A 40 -46.35 4.30 -32.64
N VAL A 41 -46.36 2.97 -32.49
CA VAL A 41 -47.50 2.24 -31.92
C VAL A 41 -47.13 1.76 -30.51
N GLY A 42 -47.55 2.53 -29.50
CA GLY A 42 -47.71 2.09 -28.11
C GLY A 42 -46.45 1.82 -27.27
N VAL A 43 -46.53 2.14 -25.98
CA VAL A 43 -45.56 1.74 -24.95
C VAL A 43 -46.28 0.76 -24.02
N GLU A 44 -45.93 -0.52 -24.04
CA GLU A 44 -46.36 -1.47 -23.02
C GLU A 44 -45.25 -1.71 -22.01
N LYS A 45 -45.56 -1.54 -20.73
CA LYS A 45 -44.68 -1.92 -19.62
C LYS A 45 -44.83 -3.41 -19.36
N GLY A 46 -43.84 -4.20 -19.76
CA GLY A 46 -43.70 -5.58 -19.32
C GLY A 46 -43.18 -5.64 -17.88
N SER A 47 -43.96 -6.22 -16.98
CA SER A 47 -43.54 -6.53 -15.60
C SER A 47 -42.62 -7.74 -15.60
N ASN A 48 -41.55 -7.67 -14.79
CA ASN A 48 -40.52 -8.69 -14.50
C ASN A 48 -39.38 -8.88 -15.52
N SER A 49 -38.35 -8.03 -15.37
CA SER A 49 -36.93 -8.42 -15.48
C SER A 49 -36.06 -7.37 -14.77
N ARG A 50 -35.05 -7.78 -13.97
CA ARG A 50 -34.08 -6.88 -13.27
C ARG A 50 -33.14 -6.11 -14.21
N ARG A 51 -33.42 -6.11 -15.52
CA ARG A 51 -32.87 -5.19 -16.52
C ARG A 51 -34.05 -4.57 -17.26
N GLY A 52 -34.28 -3.28 -17.07
CA GLY A 52 -35.31 -2.55 -17.81
C GLY A 52 -34.88 -2.40 -19.27
N CYS A 53 -35.28 -3.34 -20.13
CA CYS A 53 -35.15 -3.19 -21.57
C CYS A 53 -36.42 -2.49 -22.10
N LEU A 54 -36.27 -1.30 -22.68
CA LEU A 54 -37.32 -0.68 -23.50
C LEU A 54 -37.36 -1.38 -24.85
N TRP A 55 -38.39 -2.19 -25.09
CA TRP A 55 -38.60 -2.82 -26.39
C TRP A 55 -39.31 -1.84 -27.32
N TRP A 56 -38.69 -1.53 -28.44
CA TRP A 56 -39.34 -0.82 -29.54
C TRP A 56 -39.62 -1.81 -30.67
N CYS A 57 -40.89 -2.14 -30.89
CA CYS A 57 -41.31 -2.88 -32.08
C CYS A 57 -41.54 -1.89 -33.22
N PHE A 58 -40.65 -1.88 -34.22
CA PHE A 58 -40.92 -1.21 -35.48
C PHE A 58 -41.57 -2.19 -36.45
N SER A 59 -42.76 -1.85 -36.95
CA SER A 59 -43.39 -2.58 -38.06
C SER A 59 -43.37 -1.69 -39.30
N ALA A 60 -42.59 -2.07 -40.30
CA ALA A 60 -42.52 -1.34 -41.56
C ALA A 60 -43.62 -1.84 -42.51
N LYS A 61 -44.56 -0.97 -42.88
CA LYS A 61 -45.59 -1.27 -43.89
C LYS A 61 -45.06 -0.88 -45.27
N GLY A 62 -44.47 -1.83 -45.98
CA GLY A 62 -44.10 -1.69 -47.39
C GLY A 62 -45.24 -2.15 -48.28
N GLY A 63 -45.84 -1.23 -49.05
CA GLY A 63 -46.91 -1.55 -49.99
C GLY A 63 -46.42 -2.37 -51.19
N ARG A 64 -46.85 -3.62 -51.28
CA ARG A 64 -47.63 -4.20 -52.39
C ARG A 64 -48.16 -5.56 -51.94
N GLU A 65 -49.36 -5.85 -52.39
CA GLU A 65 -50.23 -6.95 -51.97
C GLU A 65 -49.68 -8.31 -52.42
N GLY A 66 -49.54 -9.25 -51.48
CA GLY A 66 -49.10 -10.63 -51.74
C GLY A 66 -47.66 -10.92 -51.30
N ASP A 67 -47.52 -11.27 -50.02
CA ASP A 67 -46.50 -12.14 -49.38
C ASP A 67 -46.09 -11.58 -48.00
N MET A 68 -46.61 -12.23 -46.97
CA MET A 68 -46.40 -11.87 -45.56
C MET A 68 -45.21 -12.64 -45.00
N GLU A 69 -43.97 -12.18 -45.28
CA GLU A 69 -42.82 -12.55 -44.47
C GLU A 69 -42.54 -11.44 -43.44
N ARG A 70 -42.86 -11.74 -42.17
CA ARG A 70 -42.53 -10.87 -41.02
C ARG A 70 -41.03 -10.97 -40.75
N LEU A 71 -40.24 -10.04 -41.27
CA LEU A 71 -38.87 -9.83 -40.81
C LEU A 71 -38.87 -9.00 -39.52
N SER A 72 -38.79 -9.71 -38.38
CA SER A 72 -38.55 -9.09 -37.08
C SER A 72 -37.07 -8.76 -36.94
N ILE A 73 -36.68 -7.50 -37.13
CA ILE A 73 -35.32 -7.03 -36.86
C ILE A 73 -35.25 -6.62 -35.38
N PHE A 74 -34.52 -7.40 -34.58
CA PHE A 74 -34.19 -7.05 -33.20
C PHE A 74 -32.93 -6.17 -33.17
N CYS A 75 -33.11 -4.86 -33.02
CA CYS A 75 -32.01 -3.96 -32.68
C CYS A 75 -31.91 -3.84 -31.15
N VAL A 76 -30.95 -4.54 -30.55
CA VAL A 76 -30.52 -4.25 -29.17
C VAL A 76 -29.62 -3.03 -29.23
N LEU A 77 -30.17 -1.84 -28.95
CA LEU A 77 -29.35 -0.68 -28.64
C LEU A 77 -28.95 -0.78 -27.17
N ASP A 78 -27.77 -1.32 -26.89
CA ASP A 78 -27.08 -1.10 -25.61
C ASP A 78 -26.67 0.37 -25.55
N LEU A 79 -27.62 1.23 -25.18
CA LEU A 79 -27.30 2.57 -24.72
C LEU A 79 -26.65 2.42 -23.34
N PRO A 80 -25.45 2.96 -23.09
CA PRO A 80 -24.91 3.02 -21.74
C PRO A 80 -25.86 3.91 -20.93
N PHE A 81 -26.64 3.29 -20.05
CA PHE A 81 -27.38 3.98 -19.02
C PHE A 81 -26.34 4.62 -18.09
N ARG A 82 -25.96 5.88 -18.36
CA ARG A 82 -25.20 6.68 -17.42
C ARG A 82 -26.10 6.89 -16.21
N ARG A 83 -25.86 6.11 -15.15
CA ARG A 83 -26.37 6.39 -13.82
C ARG A 83 -25.98 7.83 -13.50
N MET A 84 -26.97 8.69 -13.28
CA MET A 84 -26.75 10.04 -12.81
C MET A 84 -26.29 9.91 -11.36
N GLU A 85 -24.98 9.97 -11.12
CA GLU A 85 -24.41 10.05 -9.77
C GLU A 85 -25.09 11.21 -9.05
N THR A 86 -25.72 10.90 -7.92
CA THR A 86 -26.42 11.92 -7.14
C THR A 86 -25.37 12.76 -6.41
N THR A 87 -25.70 14.01 -6.08
CA THR A 87 -24.81 14.90 -5.32
C THR A 87 -24.35 14.28 -3.99
N GLU A 88 -25.18 13.40 -3.42
CA GLU A 88 -24.89 12.63 -2.19
C GLU A 88 -23.81 11.55 -2.41
N ASP A 89 -23.84 10.81 -3.53
CA ASP A 89 -22.80 9.82 -3.89
C ASP A 89 -21.42 10.49 -4.03
N SER A 90 -21.38 11.67 -4.66
CA SER A 90 -20.12 12.44 -4.80
C SER A 90 -19.56 12.92 -3.45
N ARG A 91 -20.45 13.21 -2.48
CA ARG A 91 -20.07 13.69 -1.15
C ARG A 91 -19.57 12.56 -0.27
N LEU A 92 -20.23 11.40 -0.31
CA LEU A 92 -19.77 10.18 0.39
C LEU A 92 -18.40 9.73 -0.13
N ASN A 93 -18.19 9.73 -1.45
CA ASN A 93 -16.88 9.42 -2.04
C ASN A 93 -15.77 10.39 -1.60
N SER A 94 -16.10 11.67 -1.41
CA SER A 94 -15.15 12.65 -0.88
C SER A 94 -14.79 12.41 0.59
N GLU A 95 -15.76 12.05 1.42
CA GLU A 95 -15.56 11.76 2.85
C GLU A 95 -14.75 10.47 3.06
N ILE A 96 -15.03 9.42 2.28
CA ILE A 96 -14.26 8.17 2.30
C ILE A 96 -12.81 8.44 1.89
N THR A 97 -12.60 9.20 0.81
CA THR A 97 -11.26 9.55 0.35
C THR A 97 -10.48 10.33 1.42
N GLU A 98 -11.13 11.26 2.11
CA GLU A 98 -10.52 12.02 3.21
C GLU A 98 -10.09 11.10 4.37
N LYS A 99 -10.96 10.18 4.80
CA LYS A 99 -10.64 9.20 5.87
C LYS A 99 -9.45 8.31 5.48
N VAL A 100 -9.43 7.81 4.25
CA VAL A 100 -8.32 6.99 3.72
C VAL A 100 -7.00 7.77 3.75
N VAL A 101 -7.01 9.04 3.32
CA VAL A 101 -5.82 9.91 3.36
C VAL A 101 -5.35 10.16 4.80
N GLN A 102 -6.27 10.35 5.74
CA GLN A 102 -5.93 10.51 7.16
C GLN A 102 -5.29 9.26 7.75
N ILE A 103 -5.87 8.07 7.49
CA ILE A 103 -5.30 6.79 7.93
C ILE A 103 -3.92 6.58 7.32
N PHE A 104 -3.75 6.84 6.02
CA PHE A 104 -2.46 6.75 5.34
C PHE A 104 -1.40 7.66 5.98
N SER A 105 -1.77 8.90 6.29
CA SER A 105 -0.84 9.86 6.91
C SER A 105 -0.39 9.40 8.30
N HIS A 106 -1.31 8.92 9.13
CA HIS A 106 -0.98 8.38 10.44
C HIS A 106 -0.14 7.09 10.33
N PHE A 107 -0.46 6.22 9.36
CA PHE A 107 0.34 5.04 9.05
C PHE A 107 1.79 5.41 8.71
N MET A 108 2.00 6.38 7.82
CA MET A 108 3.35 6.82 7.46
C MET A 108 4.09 7.50 8.62
N GLU A 109 3.38 8.17 9.54
CA GLU A 109 3.99 8.68 10.78
C GLU A 109 4.54 7.55 11.65
N ARG A 110 3.80 6.43 11.77
CA ARG A 110 4.27 5.25 12.51
C ARG A 110 5.43 4.57 11.80
N VAL A 111 5.42 4.51 10.47
CA VAL A 111 6.56 4.03 9.67
C VAL A 111 7.79 4.92 9.90
N ALA A 112 7.66 6.25 9.95
CA ALA A 112 8.79 7.15 10.26
C ALA A 112 9.40 6.84 11.64
N LYS A 113 8.54 6.65 12.66
CA LYS A 113 9.00 6.26 14.01
C LYS A 113 9.74 4.93 13.99
N TYR A 114 9.28 3.97 13.18
CA TYR A 114 9.98 2.70 13.01
C TYR A 114 11.38 2.90 12.42
N GLU A 115 11.52 3.70 11.34
CA GLU A 115 12.82 4.02 10.73
C GLU A 115 13.82 4.62 11.73
N GLU A 116 13.35 5.51 12.62
CA GLU A 116 14.19 6.06 13.71
C GLU A 116 14.69 4.97 14.67
N GLN A 117 13.83 3.99 14.99
CA GLN A 117 14.23 2.83 15.81
C GLN A 117 15.27 1.97 15.10
N VAL A 118 15.13 1.74 13.78
CA VAL A 118 16.07 0.95 12.98
C VAL A 118 17.47 1.57 13.03
N VAL A 119 17.58 2.88 12.79
CA VAL A 119 18.85 3.62 12.85
C VAL A 119 19.47 3.54 14.24
N THR A 120 18.65 3.72 15.27
CA THR A 120 19.09 3.65 16.67
C THR A 120 19.57 2.24 17.05
N GLY A 121 18.84 1.22 16.61
CA GLY A 121 19.17 -0.19 16.80
C GLY A 121 20.49 -0.56 16.14
N ASN A 122 20.73 -0.10 14.90
CA ASN A 122 21.98 -0.37 14.18
C ASN A 122 23.20 0.12 14.97
N ARG A 123 23.13 1.33 15.52
CA ARG A 123 24.19 1.88 16.38
C ARG A 123 24.44 1.03 17.63
N PHE A 124 23.39 0.52 18.27
CA PHE A 124 23.56 -0.36 19.43
C PHE A 124 24.14 -1.72 19.05
N LEU A 125 23.77 -2.26 17.88
CA LEU A 125 24.33 -3.49 17.35
C LEU A 125 25.83 -3.34 17.04
N ASP A 126 26.22 -2.24 16.40
CA ASP A 126 27.64 -1.91 16.17
C ASP A 126 28.44 -1.79 17.48
N ASN A 127 27.87 -1.12 18.47
CA ASN A 127 28.51 -0.99 19.79
C ASN A 127 28.58 -2.34 20.52
N PHE A 128 27.57 -3.19 20.36
CA PHE A 128 27.57 -4.57 20.88
C PHE A 128 28.71 -5.37 20.24
N ARG A 129 28.86 -5.32 18.91
CA ARG A 129 29.96 -5.93 18.17
C ARG A 129 31.33 -5.48 18.67
N GLN A 130 31.56 -4.17 18.71
CA GLN A 130 32.84 -3.62 19.16
C GLN A 130 33.18 -4.04 20.59
N SER A 131 32.19 -4.03 21.49
CA SER A 131 32.40 -4.44 22.89
C SER A 131 32.70 -5.94 22.99
N LEU A 132 32.03 -6.77 22.20
CA LEU A 132 32.22 -8.22 22.21
C LEU A 132 33.60 -8.60 21.65
N ASP A 133 34.00 -7.99 20.54
CA ASP A 133 35.32 -8.20 19.94
C ASP A 133 36.44 -7.72 20.86
N PHE A 134 36.21 -6.65 21.63
CA PHE A 134 37.16 -6.22 22.65
C PHE A 134 37.33 -7.27 23.75
N ILE A 135 36.24 -7.79 24.31
CA ILE A 135 36.29 -8.79 25.40
C ILE A 135 36.97 -10.09 24.94
N ARG A 136 36.85 -10.43 23.65
CA ARG A 136 37.48 -11.61 23.04
C ARG A 136 38.98 -11.52 22.90
N ARG A 137 39.57 -10.33 22.98
CA ARG A 137 41.02 -10.19 22.92
C ARG A 137 41.66 -10.90 24.13
N PRO A 138 42.85 -11.50 23.94
CA PRO A 138 43.57 -12.12 25.03
C PRO A 138 43.90 -11.09 26.12
N SER A 139 43.89 -11.52 27.39
CA SER A 139 44.43 -10.72 28.48
C SER A 139 45.94 -10.90 28.56
N ILE A 140 46.67 -9.84 28.90
CA ILE A 140 48.03 -10.00 29.39
C ILE A 140 47.94 -10.52 30.82
N ASP A 141 48.45 -11.73 31.02
CA ASP A 141 48.71 -12.23 32.36
C ASP A 141 50.11 -11.77 32.78
N ASN A 142 50.18 -10.70 33.58
CA ASN A 142 51.43 -10.15 34.12
C ASN A 142 52.05 -11.04 35.22
N THR A 143 51.50 -12.23 35.48
CA THR A 143 52.08 -13.18 36.45
C THR A 143 53.48 -13.65 36.09
N SER A 144 53.88 -13.57 34.82
CA SER A 144 55.23 -13.93 34.37
C SER A 144 56.23 -12.81 34.65
N GLN A 145 57.09 -13.04 35.65
CA GLN A 145 58.19 -12.13 36.01
C GLN A 145 59.15 -11.89 34.84
N LEU A 146 59.34 -12.88 33.96
CA LEU A 146 60.12 -12.74 32.73
C LEU A 146 59.48 -11.73 31.77
N PHE A 147 58.17 -11.86 31.55
CA PHE A 147 57.44 -10.98 30.63
C PHE A 147 57.42 -9.53 31.14
N GLU A 148 57.20 -9.33 32.44
CA GLU A 148 57.31 -8.01 33.06
C GLU A 148 58.71 -7.40 32.87
N ASN A 149 59.76 -8.18 33.09
CA ASN A 149 61.14 -7.71 32.95
C ASN A 149 61.46 -7.33 31.49
N VAL A 150 60.95 -8.09 30.52
CA VAL A 150 61.12 -7.80 29.08
C VAL A 150 60.38 -6.52 28.67
N ILE A 151 59.15 -6.31 29.16
CA ILE A 151 58.39 -5.08 28.89
C ILE A 151 59.10 -3.88 29.53
N LYS A 152 59.52 -4.00 30.80
CA LYS A 152 60.21 -2.91 31.52
C LYS A 152 61.54 -2.55 30.85
N ALA A 153 62.31 -3.54 30.40
CA ALA A 153 63.58 -3.31 29.71
C ALA A 153 63.41 -2.65 28.33
N ASN A 154 62.26 -2.81 27.68
CA ASN A 154 61.98 -2.31 26.32
C ASN A 154 60.82 -1.29 26.28
N ASN A 155 60.61 -0.54 27.37
CA ASN A 155 59.46 0.34 27.57
C ASN A 155 59.47 1.57 26.64
N THR A 156 59.08 1.35 25.39
CA THR A 156 58.92 2.37 24.36
C THR A 156 57.45 2.63 24.10
N ASP A 157 57.09 3.86 23.72
CA ASP A 157 55.71 4.23 23.36
C ASP A 157 55.14 3.32 22.27
N ARG A 158 56.00 2.88 21.33
CA ARG A 158 55.65 1.95 20.27
C ARG A 158 55.25 0.59 20.83
N LEU A 159 56.06 0.00 21.71
CA LEU A 159 55.76 -1.30 22.31
C LEU A 159 54.48 -1.23 23.17
N GLN A 160 54.32 -0.17 23.96
CA GLN A 160 53.12 0.04 24.76
C GLN A 160 51.85 0.15 23.89
N SER A 161 51.95 0.83 22.75
CA SER A 161 50.84 0.93 21.78
C SER A 161 50.48 -0.44 21.18
N TYR A 162 51.47 -1.25 20.81
CA TYR A 162 51.24 -2.62 20.31
C TYR A 162 50.58 -3.51 21.36
N ILE A 163 51.08 -3.45 22.60
CA ILE A 163 50.53 -4.19 23.73
C ILE A 163 49.07 -3.78 23.98
N LYS A 164 48.80 -2.47 24.04
CA LYS A 164 47.45 -1.93 24.26
C LYS A 164 46.48 -2.26 23.11
N ALA A 165 46.97 -2.37 21.88
CA ALA A 165 46.15 -2.78 20.74
C ALA A 165 45.81 -4.27 20.80
N GLY A 166 46.75 -5.13 21.20
CA GLY A 166 46.60 -6.59 21.17
C GLY A 166 45.92 -7.21 22.40
N TYR A 167 45.96 -6.55 23.56
CA TYR A 167 45.57 -7.17 24.82
C TYR A 167 44.58 -6.34 25.64
N THR A 168 43.75 -7.03 26.42
CA THR A 168 42.79 -6.39 27.34
C THR A 168 43.32 -6.35 28.77
N HIS A 169 43.22 -5.18 29.41
CA HIS A 169 43.39 -5.04 30.85
C HIS A 169 42.11 -5.47 31.61
N ALA A 170 42.23 -5.93 32.85
CA ALA A 170 41.10 -6.46 33.61
C ALA A 170 39.99 -5.41 33.89
N SER A 171 40.37 -4.18 34.22
CA SER A 171 39.43 -3.05 34.39
C SER A 171 38.66 -2.77 33.10
N ASP A 172 39.37 -2.72 31.99
CA ASP A 172 38.81 -2.36 30.68
C ASP A 172 37.88 -3.48 30.20
N ARG A 173 38.21 -4.74 30.52
CA ARG A 173 37.34 -5.89 30.26
C ARG A 173 36.02 -5.77 31.02
N ALA A 174 36.05 -5.42 32.30
CA ALA A 174 34.84 -5.22 33.10
C ALA A 174 33.98 -4.06 32.56
N GLU A 175 34.60 -2.94 32.20
CA GLU A 175 33.90 -1.79 31.61
C GLU A 175 33.23 -2.18 30.28
N ASN A 176 33.94 -2.90 29.40
CA ASN A 176 33.40 -3.32 28.12
C ASN A 176 32.30 -4.39 28.27
N LEU A 177 32.36 -5.25 29.29
CA LEU A 177 31.28 -6.19 29.59
C LEU A 177 30.02 -5.45 30.04
N ASN A 178 30.16 -4.39 30.83
CA ASN A 178 29.04 -3.53 31.20
C ASN A 178 28.46 -2.79 29.98
N LYS A 179 29.31 -2.29 29.07
CA LYS A 179 28.87 -1.68 27.80
C LYS A 179 28.11 -2.69 26.95
N LEU A 180 28.64 -3.91 26.79
CA LEU A 180 28.01 -4.98 26.05
C LEU A 180 26.62 -5.31 26.61
N HIS A 181 26.52 -5.48 27.92
CA HIS A 181 25.24 -5.77 28.58
C HIS A 181 24.23 -4.63 28.40
N LYS A 182 24.67 -3.37 28.55
CA LYS A 182 23.83 -2.19 28.30
C LYS A 182 23.32 -2.13 26.86
N ASN A 183 24.20 -2.37 25.89
CA ASN A 183 23.81 -2.39 24.47
C ASN A 183 22.81 -3.53 24.19
N HIS A 184 22.99 -4.69 24.80
CA HIS A 184 22.04 -5.81 24.65
C HIS A 184 20.65 -5.46 25.21
N ILE A 185 20.59 -4.86 26.41
CA ILE A 185 19.33 -4.37 26.99
C ILE A 185 18.67 -3.34 26.07
N GLN A 186 19.46 -2.41 25.52
CA GLN A 186 18.94 -1.39 24.60
C GLN A 186 18.42 -2.00 23.30
N LEU A 187 19.07 -3.02 22.75
CA LEU A 187 18.57 -3.76 21.58
C LEU A 187 17.26 -4.48 21.87
N LEU A 188 17.11 -5.09 23.05
CA LEU A 188 15.84 -5.69 23.47
C LEU A 188 14.72 -4.65 23.61
N ASP A 189 15.03 -3.47 24.15
CA ASP A 189 14.08 -2.35 24.22
C ASP A 189 13.66 -1.86 22.82
N ILE A 190 14.61 -1.73 21.88
CA ILE A 190 14.32 -1.40 20.47
C ILE A 190 13.41 -2.46 19.84
N ALA A 191 13.68 -3.75 20.04
CA ALA A 191 12.84 -4.83 19.52
C ALA A 191 11.40 -4.76 20.08
N ASN A 192 11.25 -4.53 21.39
CA ASN A 192 9.94 -4.38 22.02
C ASN A 192 9.17 -3.16 21.50
N LYS A 193 9.86 -2.02 21.29
CA LYS A 193 9.28 -0.82 20.68
C LYS A 193 8.87 -1.07 19.23
N GLY A 194 9.71 -1.77 18.47
CA GLY A 194 9.39 -2.22 17.12
C GLY A 194 8.09 -3.02 17.08
N ASN A 195 7.93 -4.00 17.98
CA ASN A 195 6.70 -4.79 18.09
C ASN A 195 5.46 -3.92 18.36
N SER A 196 5.59 -2.94 19.24
CA SER A 196 4.50 -2.00 19.53
C SER A 196 4.10 -1.22 18.28
N ILE A 197 5.07 -0.73 17.49
CA ILE A 197 4.80 -0.01 16.25
C ILE A 197 4.17 -0.95 15.20
N ILE A 198 4.65 -2.18 15.05
CA ILE A 198 4.04 -3.15 14.12
C ILE A 198 2.57 -3.41 14.46
N LYS A 199 2.22 -3.54 15.74
CA LYS A 199 0.82 -3.70 16.19
C LYS A 199 -0.04 -2.47 15.90
N GLU A 200 0.52 -1.27 16.06
CA GLU A 200 -0.16 -0.04 15.67
C GLU A 200 -0.39 0.02 14.15
N LEU A 201 0.60 -0.39 13.34
CA LEU A 201 0.46 -0.47 11.89
C LEU A 201 -0.60 -1.50 11.48
N GLU A 202 -0.64 -2.67 12.14
CA GLU A 202 -1.68 -3.69 11.95
C GLU A 202 -3.08 -3.12 12.17
N SER A 203 -3.29 -2.43 13.30
CA SER A 203 -4.57 -1.77 13.59
C SER A 203 -4.97 -0.76 12.52
N LEU A 204 -4.02 -0.01 11.96
CA LEU A 204 -4.32 0.96 10.89
C LEU A 204 -4.65 0.30 9.55
N VAL A 205 -4.05 -0.86 9.26
CA VAL A 205 -4.41 -1.68 8.09
C VAL A 205 -5.84 -2.21 8.25
N GLU A 206 -6.21 -2.67 9.45
CA GLU A 206 -7.57 -3.11 9.76
C GLU A 206 -8.59 -1.97 9.63
N ASP A 207 -8.29 -0.80 10.21
CA ASP A 207 -9.14 0.40 10.09
C ASP A 207 -9.33 0.81 8.62
N LEU A 208 -8.28 0.74 7.81
CA LEU A 208 -8.35 1.03 6.38
C LEU A 208 -9.27 0.06 5.64
N ASN A 209 -9.16 -1.25 5.95
CA ASN A 209 -10.02 -2.27 5.35
C ASN A 209 -11.49 -2.03 5.70
N LEU A 210 -11.81 -1.69 6.95
CA LEU A 210 -13.18 -1.35 7.37
C LEU A 210 -13.75 -0.13 6.61
N VAL A 211 -12.93 0.89 6.37
CA VAL A 211 -13.34 2.07 5.58
C VAL A 211 -13.59 1.69 4.12
N ILE A 212 -12.79 0.80 3.54
CA ILE A 212 -12.97 0.33 2.16
C ILE A 212 -14.19 -0.58 2.03
N GLU A 213 -14.41 -1.50 2.98
CA GLU A 213 -15.55 -2.41 2.99
C GLU A 213 -16.88 -1.67 3.12
N SER A 214 -16.96 -0.69 4.03
CA SER A 214 -18.15 0.15 4.19
C SER A 214 -18.45 1.01 2.94
N ALA A 215 -17.43 1.39 2.18
CA ALA A 215 -17.59 2.04 0.89
C ALA A 215 -18.14 1.07 -0.17
N ASN A 216 -17.65 -0.18 -0.19
CA ASN A 216 -18.06 -1.22 -1.14
C ASN A 216 -19.47 -1.76 -0.87
N GLU A 217 -19.97 -1.77 0.37
CA GLU A 217 -21.39 -2.08 0.65
C GLU A 217 -22.36 -1.06 0.04
N THR A 218 -21.88 0.12 -0.35
CA THR A 218 -22.68 1.21 -0.93
C THR A 218 -22.71 1.20 -2.47
N LEU A 219 -21.91 0.36 -3.16
CA LEU A 219 -21.85 0.24 -4.63
C LEU A 219 -21.90 -1.23 -5.10
N PRO A 220 -22.51 -1.57 -6.26
CA PRO A 220 -22.60 -2.97 -6.70
C PRO A 220 -21.23 -3.60 -6.95
N GLN A 221 -21.01 -4.76 -6.33
CA GLN A 221 -19.81 -5.60 -6.45
C GLN A 221 -19.47 -5.94 -7.90
N ASP A 222 -18.35 -5.42 -8.36
CA ASP A 222 -17.45 -6.08 -9.31
C ASP A 222 -16.06 -5.49 -9.01
N LEU A 223 -15.05 -6.33 -8.77
CA LEU A 223 -13.66 -6.00 -8.40
C LEU A 223 -13.35 -5.87 -6.90
N THR A 224 -13.49 -6.95 -6.13
CA THR A 224 -12.69 -7.17 -4.93
C THR A 224 -11.46 -8.02 -5.29
N PRO A 225 -10.21 -7.51 -5.18
CA PRO A 225 -9.04 -8.37 -5.18
C PRO A 225 -8.98 -9.07 -3.82
N ASP A 226 -8.88 -10.39 -3.86
CA ASP A 226 -8.75 -11.24 -2.68
C ASP A 226 -7.41 -10.92 -1.98
N LEU A 227 -7.48 -10.36 -0.78
CA LEU A 227 -6.30 -9.90 -0.03
C LEU A 227 -5.42 -11.06 0.45
N ASP A 228 -5.97 -12.28 0.51
CA ASP A 228 -5.27 -13.48 0.94
C ASP A 228 -4.18 -13.94 -0.05
N ASP A 229 -4.30 -13.60 -1.34
CA ASP A 229 -3.34 -14.01 -2.37
C ASP A 229 -2.03 -13.18 -2.35
N ILE A 230 -2.00 -12.04 -1.64
CA ILE A 230 -0.80 -11.19 -1.47
C ILE A 230 0.11 -11.73 -0.35
N PHE A 231 -0.40 -12.58 0.55
CA PHE A 231 0.33 -13.05 1.73
C PHE A 231 1.18 -14.31 1.51
N ASN A 232 1.14 -14.94 0.33
CA ASN A 232 1.96 -16.13 0.04
C ASN A 232 3.37 -15.76 -0.45
N GLU A 233 4.36 -16.51 0.05
CA GLU A 233 5.77 -16.38 -0.29
C GLU A 233 5.99 -16.59 -1.81
N GLU A 234 6.85 -15.74 -2.39
CA GLU A 234 7.38 -15.83 -3.77
C GLU A 234 6.43 -15.47 -4.94
N GLN A 235 5.99 -14.21 -5.03
CA GLN A 235 6.07 -13.43 -6.28
C GLN A 235 5.59 -11.99 -6.08
N ILE A 236 6.42 -11.03 -6.47
CA ILE A 236 5.99 -9.64 -6.66
C ILE A 236 5.11 -9.63 -7.92
N VAL A 237 3.81 -9.90 -7.76
CA VAL A 237 2.86 -9.75 -8.86
C VAL A 237 2.65 -8.26 -9.09
N THR A 238 3.06 -7.81 -10.27
CA THR A 238 2.92 -6.43 -10.72
C THR A 238 1.44 -6.17 -11.06
N PHE A 239 0.64 -5.87 -10.05
CA PHE A 239 -0.70 -5.35 -10.26
C PHE A 239 -0.61 -3.85 -10.59
N VAL A 240 -1.15 -3.45 -11.74
CA VAL A 240 -1.39 -2.05 -12.11
C VAL A 240 -2.91 -1.83 -12.05
N PRO A 241 -3.46 -1.25 -10.97
CA PRO A 241 -4.88 -0.95 -10.90
C PRO A 241 -5.21 0.34 -11.65
N GLU A 242 -6.33 0.34 -12.34
CA GLU A 242 -6.87 1.48 -13.09
C GLU A 242 -7.55 2.47 -12.12
N LYS A 243 -6.83 3.56 -11.80
CA LYS A 243 -7.24 4.89 -11.26
C LYS A 243 -8.54 4.98 -10.42
N SER A 244 -8.46 4.53 -9.17
CA SER A 244 -9.15 5.17 -8.04
C SER A 244 -8.11 5.55 -6.98
N LYS A 245 -8.11 6.80 -6.50
CA LYS A 245 -7.14 7.29 -5.50
C LYS A 245 -7.14 6.43 -4.22
N VAL A 246 -8.29 5.87 -3.84
CA VAL A 246 -8.43 5.00 -2.67
C VAL A 246 -7.69 3.67 -2.86
N ILE A 247 -7.76 3.10 -4.07
CA ILE A 247 -7.04 1.86 -4.42
C ILE A 247 -5.52 2.08 -4.39
N ASP A 248 -5.06 3.27 -4.83
CA ASP A 248 -3.64 3.63 -4.79
C ASP A 248 -3.12 3.67 -3.33
N TYR A 249 -3.86 4.31 -2.41
CA TYR A 249 -3.47 4.35 -1.00
C TYR A 249 -3.49 2.98 -0.33
N ALA A 250 -4.54 2.19 -0.55
CA ALA A 250 -4.66 0.83 0.01
C ALA A 250 -3.52 -0.08 -0.43
N THR A 251 -3.19 -0.04 -1.73
CA THR A 251 -2.08 -0.80 -2.30
C THR A 251 -0.75 -0.38 -1.65
N MET A 252 -0.53 0.92 -1.48
CA MET A 252 0.70 1.44 -0.86
C MET A 252 0.83 1.06 0.61
N VAL A 253 -0.26 1.11 1.39
CA VAL A 253 -0.27 0.66 2.78
C VAL A 253 0.10 -0.82 2.88
N ALA A 254 -0.53 -1.68 2.07
CA ALA A 254 -0.27 -3.12 2.08
C ALA A 254 1.20 -3.43 1.72
N LEU A 255 1.74 -2.80 0.68
CA LEU A 255 3.13 -2.97 0.27
C LEU A 255 4.10 -2.52 1.37
N VAL A 256 3.95 -1.30 1.89
CA VAL A 256 4.83 -0.76 2.94
C VAL A 256 4.77 -1.61 4.21
N TYR A 257 3.57 -1.97 4.65
CA TYR A 257 3.37 -2.79 5.83
C TYR A 257 4.07 -4.15 5.69
N SER A 258 3.92 -4.84 4.56
CA SER A 258 4.55 -6.15 4.33
C SER A 258 6.08 -6.08 4.39
N MET A 259 6.69 -5.03 3.82
CA MET A 259 8.13 -4.80 3.86
C MET A 259 8.62 -4.52 5.29
N VAL A 260 7.96 -3.58 5.97
CA VAL A 260 8.29 -3.17 7.34
C VAL A 260 8.13 -4.34 8.32
N LYS A 261 7.08 -5.16 8.17
CA LYS A 261 6.88 -6.35 9.00
C LYS A 261 8.00 -7.37 8.84
N LYS A 262 8.42 -7.66 7.60
CA LYS A 262 9.53 -8.59 7.33
C LYS A 262 10.86 -8.07 7.88
N ASP A 263 11.12 -6.77 7.72
CA ASP A 263 12.29 -6.11 8.28
C ASP A 263 12.31 -6.18 9.83
N TYR A 264 11.16 -5.97 10.47
CA TYR A 264 11.02 -6.13 11.92
C TYR A 264 11.31 -7.56 12.37
N LEU A 265 10.72 -8.57 11.73
CA LEU A 265 10.95 -9.98 12.10
C LEU A 265 12.41 -10.39 11.97
N MET A 266 13.11 -9.87 10.95
CA MET A 266 14.54 -10.04 10.80
C MET A 266 15.30 -9.42 11.99
N GLN A 267 14.99 -8.17 12.35
CA GLN A 267 15.64 -7.47 13.47
C GLN A 267 15.39 -8.17 14.81
N GLU A 268 14.15 -8.58 15.09
CA GLU A 268 13.79 -9.35 16.29
C GLU A 268 14.57 -10.67 16.38
N LYS A 269 14.69 -11.38 15.25
CA LYS A 269 15.50 -12.60 15.16
C LYS A 269 16.98 -12.34 15.42
N ILE A 270 17.54 -11.27 14.86
CA ILE A 270 18.91 -10.86 15.17
C ILE A 270 19.06 -10.66 16.67
N VAL A 271 18.24 -9.78 17.28
CA VAL A 271 18.33 -9.44 18.71
C VAL A 271 18.22 -10.69 19.60
N SER A 272 17.28 -11.59 19.32
CA SER A 272 17.07 -12.81 20.12
C SER A 272 18.22 -13.82 20.04
N THR A 273 19.02 -13.78 18.98
CA THR A 273 20.19 -14.68 18.84
C THR A 273 21.47 -14.14 19.48
N LEU A 274 21.52 -12.85 19.81
CA LEU A 274 22.73 -12.22 20.34
C LEU A 274 23.10 -12.76 21.72
N ASN A 275 24.34 -13.20 21.86
CA ASN A 275 24.91 -13.65 23.12
C ASN A 275 26.45 -13.58 23.09
N LEU A 276 27.10 -13.94 24.21
CA LEU A 276 28.57 -13.89 24.33
C LEU A 276 29.31 -14.86 23.37
N LYS A 277 28.62 -15.91 22.91
CA LYS A 277 29.16 -16.93 22.00
C LYS A 277 28.95 -16.61 20.52
N THR A 278 28.10 -15.62 20.17
CA THR A 278 27.81 -15.23 18.78
C THR A 278 29.11 -14.89 18.04
N SER A 279 29.48 -15.68 17.04
CA SER A 279 30.78 -15.53 16.36
C SER A 279 30.94 -14.16 15.70
N SER A 280 32.19 -13.75 15.44
CA SER A 280 32.46 -12.47 14.76
C SER A 280 31.87 -12.46 13.33
N GLU A 281 31.90 -13.59 12.63
CA GLU A 281 31.31 -13.74 11.28
C GLU A 281 29.78 -13.61 11.28
N GLU A 282 29.09 -14.25 12.23
CA GLU A 282 27.64 -14.08 12.40
C GLU A 282 27.29 -12.62 12.71
N LEU A 283 28.08 -11.97 13.57
CA LEU A 283 27.81 -10.61 14.01
C LEU A 283 28.03 -9.58 12.90
N GLU A 284 29.05 -9.78 12.06
CA GLU A 284 29.23 -9.01 10.83
C GLU A 284 28.05 -9.17 9.87
N THR A 285 27.58 -10.41 9.71
CA THR A 285 26.41 -10.72 8.88
C THR A 285 25.17 -10.01 9.42
N TYR A 286 24.96 -10.01 10.73
CA TYR A 286 23.83 -9.32 11.37
C TYR A 286 23.92 -7.81 11.21
N CYS A 287 25.08 -7.19 11.41
CA CYS A 287 25.30 -5.76 11.17
C CYS A 287 24.99 -5.40 9.71
N LEU A 288 25.43 -6.23 8.76
CA LEU A 288 25.17 -6.02 7.34
C LEU A 288 23.68 -6.12 7.01
N MET A 289 23.00 -7.17 7.48
CA MET A 289 21.56 -7.35 7.29
C MET A 289 20.75 -6.18 7.87
N TRP A 290 21.10 -5.73 9.08
CA TRP A 290 20.45 -4.59 9.73
C TRP A 290 20.66 -3.27 8.95
N SER A 291 21.86 -3.09 8.39
CA SER A 291 22.20 -1.87 7.64
C SER A 291 21.61 -1.84 6.22
N LEU A 292 21.60 -2.99 5.53
CA LEU A 292 21.15 -3.10 4.14
C LEU A 292 19.65 -3.26 4.00
N ARG A 293 18.96 -3.75 5.04
CA ARG A 293 17.50 -3.92 5.07
C ARG A 293 16.94 -4.62 3.82
N PRO A 294 17.31 -5.89 3.59
CA PRO A 294 17.02 -6.58 2.32
C PRO A 294 15.54 -6.74 1.99
N PHE A 295 14.64 -6.58 2.96
CA PHE A 295 13.19 -6.68 2.78
C PHE A 295 12.53 -5.35 2.41
N VAL A 296 13.25 -4.23 2.48
CA VAL A 296 12.71 -2.90 2.22
C VAL A 296 13.14 -2.44 0.84
N ASN A 297 12.16 -2.12 0.00
CA ASN A 297 12.40 -1.54 -1.30
C ASN A 297 12.35 -0.01 -1.21
N ASP A 298 13.50 0.63 -1.36
CA ASP A 298 13.65 2.09 -1.27
C ASP A 298 12.79 2.84 -2.29
N GLU A 299 12.57 2.29 -3.49
CA GLU A 299 11.73 2.95 -4.49
C GLU A 299 10.26 2.98 -4.07
N ILE A 300 9.76 1.89 -3.47
CA ILE A 300 8.39 1.82 -2.95
C ILE A 300 8.26 2.78 -1.76
N MET A 301 9.22 2.78 -0.84
CA MET A 301 9.23 3.71 0.29
C MET A 301 9.24 5.17 -0.17
N GLN A 302 10.10 5.54 -1.13
CA GLN A 302 10.14 6.89 -1.69
C GLN A 302 8.82 7.27 -2.37
N LYS A 303 8.17 6.34 -3.09
CA LYS A 303 6.83 6.58 -3.65
C LYS A 303 5.81 6.82 -2.53
N ALA A 304 5.84 6.05 -1.46
CA ALA A 304 4.94 6.23 -0.31
C ALA A 304 5.11 7.61 0.33
N TRP A 305 6.35 8.04 0.58
CA TRP A 305 6.63 9.37 1.15
C TRP A 305 6.12 10.52 0.27
N ARG A 306 6.10 10.35 -1.06
CA ARG A 306 5.56 11.36 -1.99
C ARG A 306 4.04 11.46 -2.02
N LEU A 307 3.34 10.46 -1.48
CA LEU A 307 1.86 10.42 -1.42
C LEU A 307 1.31 11.05 -0.15
N ILE A 308 2.17 11.43 0.79
CA ILE A 308 1.79 12.19 1.98
C ILE A 308 1.34 13.60 1.54
N PRO A 309 0.14 14.06 1.93
CA PRO A 309 -0.42 15.35 1.54
C PRO A 309 0.39 16.59 1.95
#